data_AF-A0A0X3U8I2-F1
#
_entry.id   AF-A0A0X3U8I2-F1
#
_cell.length_a   1.000
_cell.length_b   1.000
_cell.length_c   1.000
_cell.angle_alpha   90.00
_cell.angle_beta   90.00
_cell.angle_gamma   90.00
#
_symmetry.space_group_name_H-M   'P 1'
#
loop_
_entity.id
_entity.type
_entity.pdbx_description
1 polymer ?
#
loop_
_entity_poly.entity_id
_entity_poly.type
_entity_poly.pdbx_seq_one_letter_code
_entity_poly.pdbx_strand_id
1 'polypeptide(L)'
;MTRVLLLSIALPLLWLFSPPAPAEPVEKKSSEQAQQRLKERRLLARKSTSIYSSKPRRFKGELRVENLTDIEVRAIVSEATRLIPGAMVMIDAVRDGCPCADGPDCSAQVWVATYQNGKNTGLTLSKIGDRWTLGYVQAWWLEYEAMREEQKLLRRTPRPRPEAIQDRLDELSALHRLLWEEFPSCEEDEQ
;
A
#
# COMPACT_ATOMS: atom_id res chain seq x y z
N MET A 1 21.65 20.60 -90.79
CA MET A 1 20.58 21.62 -90.79
C MET A 1 19.83 21.52 -89.47
N THR A 2 19.70 22.64 -88.74
CA THR A 2 18.66 22.96 -87.72
C THR A 2 18.52 22.02 -86.50
N ARG A 3 18.37 22.43 -85.23
CA ARG A 3 18.09 23.72 -84.59
C ARG A 3 18.36 23.59 -83.07
N VAL A 4 18.74 24.72 -82.48
CA VAL A 4 18.87 25.04 -81.05
C VAL A 4 17.53 24.93 -80.31
N LEU A 5 17.53 24.52 -79.03
CA LEU A 5 16.61 25.06 -78.01
C LEU A 5 17.13 24.83 -76.58
N LEU A 6 17.62 25.93 -76.00
CA LEU A 6 17.79 26.17 -74.57
C LEU A 6 16.43 26.29 -73.91
N LEU A 7 16.21 25.62 -72.78
CA LEU A 7 15.13 25.94 -71.84
C LEU A 7 15.74 26.24 -70.47
N SER A 8 15.90 27.54 -70.21
CA SER A 8 16.13 28.10 -68.87
C SER A 8 14.81 28.15 -68.12
N ILE A 9 14.68 27.38 -67.04
CA ILE A 9 13.58 27.52 -66.08
C ILE A 9 14.12 28.32 -64.90
N ALA A 10 13.71 29.59 -64.83
CA ALA A 10 13.88 30.44 -63.66
C ALA A 10 12.91 29.98 -62.56
N LEU A 11 13.44 29.50 -61.44
CA LEU A 11 12.66 29.32 -60.21
C LEU A 11 12.52 30.68 -59.50
N PRO A 12 11.30 31.13 -59.17
CA PRO A 12 11.12 32.30 -58.33
C PRO A 12 11.43 31.94 -56.86
N LEU A 13 12.45 32.58 -56.30
CA LEU A 13 12.64 32.71 -54.86
C LEU A 13 11.50 33.54 -54.28
N LEU A 14 10.46 32.88 -53.79
CA LEU A 14 9.48 33.44 -52.86
C LEU A 14 9.44 32.53 -51.64
N TRP A 15 10.54 32.52 -50.87
CA TRP A 15 10.49 32.07 -49.48
C TRP A 15 9.80 33.16 -48.66
N LEU A 16 8.50 32.93 -48.53
CA LEU A 16 7.60 33.38 -47.49
C LEU A 16 8.32 33.81 -46.21
N PHE A 17 8.31 35.12 -45.96
CA PHE A 17 8.44 35.71 -44.64
C PHE A 17 7.20 35.28 -43.83
N SER A 18 7.25 34.09 -43.23
CA SER A 18 6.19 33.62 -42.33
C SER A 18 6.41 34.32 -40.98
N PRO A 19 5.47 35.16 -40.49
CA PRO A 19 5.59 35.75 -39.16
C PRO A 19 5.64 34.63 -38.11
N PRO A 20 6.44 34.79 -37.03
CA PRO A 20 6.48 33.81 -35.96
C PRO A 20 5.08 33.66 -35.37
N ALA A 21 4.62 32.42 -35.26
CA ALA A 21 3.34 32.10 -34.64
C ALA A 21 3.29 32.72 -33.22
N PRO A 22 2.15 33.30 -32.81
CA PRO A 22 2.01 33.84 -31.46
C PRO A 22 2.29 32.73 -30.46
N ALA A 23 3.25 32.97 -29.56
CA ALA A 23 3.61 32.03 -28.50
C ALA A 23 2.36 31.72 -27.67
N GLU A 24 1.94 30.45 -27.67
CA GLU A 24 0.90 29.98 -26.76
C GLU A 24 1.30 30.25 -25.30
N PRO A 25 0.32 30.47 -24.40
CA PRO A 25 0.57 30.77 -22.99
C PRO A 25 1.10 29.53 -22.26
N VAL A 26 2.42 29.31 -22.32
CA VAL A 26 3.14 28.22 -21.64
C VAL A 26 3.06 28.33 -20.11
N GLU A 27 2.83 29.53 -19.58
CA GLU A 27 2.97 29.82 -18.15
C GLU A 27 1.79 29.31 -17.29
N LYS A 28 0.56 29.27 -17.82
CA LYS A 28 -0.62 28.81 -17.06
C LYS A 28 -0.72 27.29 -16.96
N LYS A 29 -0.33 26.55 -18.00
CA LYS A 29 -0.31 25.07 -17.97
C LYS A 29 0.71 24.54 -16.95
N SER A 30 1.80 25.27 -16.71
CA SER A 30 2.85 24.90 -15.76
C SER A 30 2.40 25.04 -14.29
N SER A 31 1.62 26.08 -13.96
CA SER A 31 1.14 26.31 -12.59
C SER A 31 0.05 25.32 -12.16
N GLU A 32 -0.89 24.99 -13.05
CA GLU A 32 -1.93 23.97 -12.79
C GLU A 32 -1.32 22.58 -12.59
N GLN A 33 -0.37 22.18 -13.43
CA GLN A 33 0.35 20.91 -13.28
C GLN A 33 1.15 20.84 -11.97
N ALA A 34 1.78 21.94 -11.57
CA ALA A 34 2.49 22.01 -10.29
C ALA A 34 1.54 21.88 -9.09
N GLN A 35 0.38 22.54 -9.13
CA GLN A 35 -0.66 22.43 -8.10
C GLN A 35 -1.22 21.01 -8.02
N GLN A 36 -1.49 20.36 -9.16
CA GLN A 36 -1.98 18.99 -9.22
C GLN A 36 -0.99 18.01 -8.60
N ARG A 37 0.29 18.09 -8.99
CA ARG A 37 1.37 17.26 -8.40
C ARG A 37 1.51 17.48 -6.89
N LEU A 38 1.32 18.71 -6.41
CA LEU A 38 1.35 19.01 -4.98
C LEU A 38 0.17 18.38 -4.24
N LYS A 39 -1.04 18.42 -4.81
CA LYS A 39 -2.23 17.75 -4.24
C LYS A 39 -2.03 16.24 -4.17
N GLU A 40 -1.58 15.61 -5.25
CA GLU A 40 -1.28 14.18 -5.30
C GLU A 40 -0.24 13.77 -4.26
N ARG A 41 0.86 14.54 -4.14
CA ARG A 41 1.88 14.32 -3.11
C ARG A 41 1.32 14.39 -1.70
N ARG A 42 0.44 15.35 -1.42
CA ARG A 42 -0.21 15.49 -0.10
C ARG A 42 -1.13 14.31 0.19
N LEU A 43 -1.91 13.87 -0.79
CA LEU A 43 -2.82 12.73 -0.65
C LEU A 43 -2.02 11.44 -0.38
N LEU A 44 -0.95 11.19 -1.13
CA LEU A 44 -0.05 10.06 -0.90
C LEU A 44 0.62 10.12 0.49
N ALA A 45 1.04 11.31 0.94
CA ALA A 45 1.62 11.48 2.26
C ALA A 45 0.62 11.21 3.39
N ARG A 46 -0.64 11.64 3.23
CA ARG A 46 -1.74 11.34 4.17
C ARG A 46 -2.05 9.84 4.21
N LYS A 47 -2.24 9.21 3.04
CA LYS A 47 -2.47 7.76 2.94
C LYS A 47 -1.33 6.97 3.59
N SER A 48 -0.07 7.31 3.25
CA SER A 48 1.11 6.72 3.88
C SER A 48 1.06 6.84 5.41
N THR A 49 0.81 8.05 5.92
CA THR A 49 0.74 8.31 7.37
C THR A 49 -0.34 7.46 8.03
N SER A 50 -1.53 7.37 7.43
CA SER A 50 -2.65 6.55 7.90
C SER A 50 -2.32 5.05 7.91
N ILE A 51 -1.72 4.55 6.83
CA ILE A 51 -1.25 3.16 6.75
C ILE A 51 -0.27 2.89 7.90
N TYR A 52 0.81 3.65 8.01
CA TYR A 52 1.85 3.38 9.01
C TYR A 52 1.39 3.59 10.47
N SER A 53 0.43 4.47 10.72
CA SER A 53 -0.16 4.65 12.05
C SER A 53 -1.07 3.48 12.45
N SER A 54 -1.70 2.81 11.47
CA SER A 54 -2.53 1.62 11.68
C SER A 54 -1.74 0.35 12.02
N LYS A 55 -0.40 0.39 11.90
CA LYS A 55 0.45 -0.79 12.12
C LYS A 55 0.11 -1.45 13.45
N PRO A 56 -0.31 -2.73 13.46
CA PRO A 56 -0.67 -3.44 14.67
C PRO A 56 0.45 -3.43 15.70
N ARG A 57 0.10 -3.06 16.92
CA ARG A 57 0.99 -2.99 18.08
C ARG A 57 0.20 -3.40 19.31
N ARG A 58 0.92 -3.90 20.31
CA ARG A 58 0.39 -4.05 21.67
C ARG A 58 -0.32 -2.76 22.10
N PHE A 59 -1.54 -2.88 22.59
CA PHE A 59 -2.35 -1.72 22.93
C PHE A 59 -1.68 -0.87 24.01
N LYS A 60 -1.88 0.44 23.86
CA LYS A 60 -1.54 1.45 24.87
C LYS A 60 -2.78 2.28 25.09
N GLY A 61 -3.24 2.42 26.32
CA GLY A 61 -4.42 3.21 26.67
C GLY A 61 -5.44 2.42 27.47
N GLU A 62 -6.69 2.84 27.38
CA GLU A 62 -7.82 2.24 28.08
C GLU A 62 -8.07 0.82 27.60
N LEU A 63 -8.24 -0.08 28.56
CA LEU A 63 -8.53 -1.49 28.36
C LEU A 63 -9.94 -1.73 28.87
N ARG A 64 -10.60 -2.75 28.31
CA ARG A 64 -11.91 -3.21 28.78
C ARG A 64 -11.82 -3.54 30.28
N VAL A 65 -12.81 -3.12 31.05
CA VAL A 65 -12.87 -3.35 32.50
C VAL A 65 -13.14 -4.82 32.81
N GLU A 66 -13.98 -5.45 31.99
CA GLU A 66 -14.34 -6.86 32.12
C GLU A 66 -13.21 -7.78 31.67
N ASN A 67 -12.83 -8.72 32.54
CA ASN A 67 -11.89 -9.77 32.20
C ASN A 67 -12.44 -10.68 31.09
N LEU A 68 -11.52 -11.35 30.40
CA LEU A 68 -11.86 -12.40 29.44
C LEU A 68 -12.56 -13.57 30.14
N THR A 69 -13.64 -14.06 29.54
CA THR A 69 -14.25 -15.32 29.98
C THR A 69 -13.47 -16.53 29.47
N ASP A 70 -13.61 -17.70 30.10
CA ASP A 70 -13.01 -18.95 29.62
C ASP A 70 -13.38 -19.29 28.18
N ILE A 71 -14.61 -18.93 27.75
CA ILE A 71 -15.07 -19.13 26.38
C ILE A 71 -14.29 -18.23 25.41
N GLU A 72 -14.12 -16.95 25.75
CA GLU A 72 -13.33 -16.02 24.95
C GLU A 72 -11.86 -16.46 24.88
N VAL A 73 -11.26 -16.85 26.01
CA VAL A 73 -9.89 -17.37 26.06
C VAL A 73 -9.73 -18.56 25.12
N ARG A 74 -10.63 -19.55 25.19
CA ARG A 74 -10.58 -20.73 24.28
C ARG A 74 -10.70 -20.33 22.82
N ALA A 75 -11.61 -19.41 22.48
CA ALA A 75 -11.78 -18.93 21.12
C ALA A 75 -10.52 -18.21 20.59
N ILE A 76 -9.91 -17.35 21.41
CA ILE A 76 -8.68 -16.62 21.07
C ILE A 76 -7.52 -17.59 20.87
N VAL A 77 -7.31 -18.55 21.78
CA VAL A 77 -6.26 -19.57 21.65
C VAL A 77 -6.50 -20.41 20.39
N SER A 78 -7.73 -20.84 20.16
CA SER A 78 -8.08 -21.63 18.97
C SER A 78 -7.75 -20.88 17.68
N GLU A 79 -8.06 -19.59 17.62
CA GLU A 79 -7.79 -18.78 16.44
C GLU A 79 -6.29 -18.51 16.26
N ALA A 80 -5.58 -18.14 17.33
CA ALA A 80 -4.14 -17.90 17.28
C ALA A 80 -3.36 -19.16 16.86
N THR A 81 -3.75 -20.34 17.38
CA THR A 81 -3.12 -21.62 17.02
C THR A 81 -3.52 -22.10 15.63
N ARG A 82 -4.69 -21.73 15.12
CA ARG A 82 -5.06 -21.95 13.71
C ARG A 82 -4.14 -21.15 12.77
N LEU A 83 -3.83 -19.91 13.13
CA LEU A 83 -2.95 -19.04 12.35
C LEU A 83 -1.48 -19.46 12.45
N ILE A 84 -1.03 -19.89 13.63
CA ILE A 84 0.35 -20.32 13.87
C ILE A 84 0.32 -21.66 14.64
N PRO A 85 0.25 -22.80 13.90
CA PRO A 85 0.11 -24.13 14.50
C PRO A 85 1.23 -24.48 15.49
N GLY A 86 0.85 -24.93 16.68
CA GLY A 86 1.80 -25.34 17.73
C GLY A 86 2.53 -24.18 18.43
N ALA A 87 2.11 -22.92 18.21
CA ALA A 87 2.64 -21.80 18.97
C ALA A 87 2.12 -21.81 20.42
N MET A 88 2.97 -21.39 21.35
CA MET A 88 2.52 -20.97 22.68
C MET A 88 1.84 -19.60 22.57
N VAL A 89 0.68 -19.45 23.19
CA VAL A 89 -0.16 -18.25 23.07
C VAL A 89 -0.19 -17.50 24.39
N MET A 90 0.21 -16.22 24.36
CA MET A 90 0.09 -15.28 25.47
C MET A 90 -0.94 -14.22 25.09
N ILE A 91 -2.05 -14.19 25.82
CA ILE A 91 -3.16 -13.27 25.57
C ILE A 91 -2.99 -12.05 26.47
N ASP A 92 -3.05 -10.86 25.87
CA ASP A 92 -3.01 -9.59 26.58
C ASP A 92 -4.43 -9.11 26.91
N ALA A 93 -4.54 -7.92 27.51
CA ALA A 93 -5.84 -7.31 27.78
C ALA A 93 -6.60 -6.96 26.48
N VAL A 94 -7.93 -6.98 26.61
CA VAL A 94 -8.87 -6.60 25.55
C VAL A 94 -9.10 -5.09 25.59
N ARG A 95 -9.32 -4.50 24.43
CA ARG A 95 -9.83 -3.14 24.28
C ARG A 95 -11.18 -3.19 23.56
N ASP A 96 -12.13 -2.39 24.02
CA ASP A 96 -13.41 -2.22 23.32
C ASP A 96 -13.28 -1.27 22.13
N GLY A 97 -14.09 -1.51 21.10
CA GLY A 97 -14.02 -0.82 19.84
C GLY A 97 -12.88 -1.28 18.94
N CYS A 98 -13.06 -1.04 17.66
CA CYS A 98 -12.10 -1.42 16.62
C CYS A 98 -11.83 -0.22 15.70
N PRO A 99 -10.70 -0.24 14.97
CA PRO A 99 -10.57 0.58 13.77
C PRO A 99 -11.75 0.29 12.85
N CYS A 100 -12.34 1.33 12.28
CA CYS A 100 -13.42 1.23 11.31
C CYS A 100 -13.08 0.32 10.11
N ALA A 101 -11.79 0.17 9.80
CA ALA A 101 -11.28 -0.71 8.76
C ALA A 101 -11.53 -2.21 9.02
N ASP A 102 -11.78 -2.59 10.28
CA ASP A 102 -12.18 -3.95 10.64
C ASP A 102 -13.69 -4.20 10.46
N GLY A 103 -14.44 -3.18 10.04
CA GLY A 103 -15.87 -3.24 9.74
C GLY A 103 -16.77 -2.85 10.92
N PRO A 104 -18.06 -2.59 10.65
CA PRO A 104 -19.02 -2.11 11.65
C PRO A 104 -19.38 -3.15 12.71
N ASP A 105 -19.24 -4.43 12.40
CA ASP A 105 -19.54 -5.54 13.32
C ASP A 105 -18.40 -5.81 14.31
N CYS A 106 -17.32 -5.04 14.24
CA CYS A 106 -16.18 -5.19 15.13
C CYS A 106 -16.43 -4.49 16.46
N SER A 107 -16.46 -5.27 17.55
CA SER A 107 -16.83 -4.79 18.88
C SER A 107 -15.66 -4.65 19.84
N ALA A 108 -14.58 -5.42 19.66
CA ALA A 108 -13.42 -5.41 20.54
C ALA A 108 -12.18 -5.95 19.82
N GLN A 109 -10.99 -5.67 20.36
CA GLN A 109 -9.75 -6.24 19.89
C GLN A 109 -8.90 -6.76 21.06
N VAL A 110 -8.10 -7.79 20.78
CA VAL A 110 -7.14 -8.36 21.73
C VAL A 110 -5.77 -8.50 21.06
N TRP A 111 -4.72 -8.13 21.78
CA TRP A 111 -3.36 -8.39 21.35
C TRP A 111 -2.91 -9.76 21.87
N VAL A 112 -2.32 -10.55 20.98
CA VAL A 112 -1.84 -11.89 21.27
C VAL A 112 -0.38 -11.96 20.87
N ALA A 113 0.47 -12.39 21.78
CA ALA A 113 1.84 -12.77 21.46
C ALA A 113 1.91 -14.29 21.31
N THR A 114 2.42 -14.74 20.17
CA THR A 114 2.64 -16.15 19.87
C THR A 114 4.13 -16.44 19.87
N TYR A 115 4.54 -17.58 20.40
CA TYR A 115 5.93 -18.03 20.37
C TYR A 115 6.04 -19.39 19.70
N GLN A 116 6.84 -19.47 18.63
CA GLN A 116 7.09 -20.69 17.88
C GLN A 116 8.54 -20.67 17.38
N ASN A 117 9.27 -21.79 17.58
CA ASN A 117 10.64 -21.96 17.06
C ASN A 117 11.61 -20.81 17.40
N GLY A 118 11.55 -20.29 18.62
CA GLY A 118 12.42 -19.18 19.04
C GLY A 118 11.98 -17.78 18.58
N LYS A 119 10.88 -17.68 17.82
CA LYS A 119 10.35 -16.42 17.28
C LYS A 119 9.06 -16.02 18.00
N ASN A 120 9.00 -14.75 18.41
CA ASN A 120 7.78 -14.11 18.88
C ASN A 120 7.08 -13.40 17.72
N THR A 121 5.78 -13.64 17.55
CA THR A 121 4.93 -12.93 16.58
C THR A 121 3.73 -12.33 17.30
N GLY A 122 3.55 -11.03 17.15
CA GLY A 122 2.38 -10.32 17.68
C GLY A 122 1.24 -10.31 16.68
N LEU A 123 0.03 -10.61 17.15
CA LEU A 123 -1.20 -10.61 16.37
C LEU A 123 -2.25 -9.77 17.10
N THR A 124 -2.92 -8.89 16.37
CA THR A 124 -4.20 -8.33 16.82
C THR A 124 -5.33 -9.21 16.29
N LEU A 125 -6.13 -9.76 17.19
CA LEU A 125 -7.40 -10.37 16.84
C LEU A 125 -8.53 -9.38 17.11
N SER A 126 -9.55 -9.43 16.28
CA SER A 126 -10.73 -8.58 16.32
C SER A 126 -11.96 -9.44 16.58
N LYS A 127 -12.86 -8.97 17.42
CA LYS A 127 -14.15 -9.59 17.72
C LYS A 127 -15.18 -9.05 16.73
N ILE A 128 -15.33 -9.75 15.61
CA ILE A 128 -16.24 -9.38 14.52
C ILE A 128 -17.50 -10.24 14.67
N GLY A 129 -18.64 -9.59 14.95
CA GLY A 129 -19.81 -10.27 15.51
C GLY A 129 -19.44 -10.97 16.82
N ASP A 130 -19.79 -12.25 16.95
CA ASP A 130 -19.48 -13.06 18.15
C ASP A 130 -18.20 -13.91 18.01
N ARG A 131 -17.33 -13.60 17.05
CA ARG A 131 -16.15 -14.42 16.76
C ARG A 131 -14.86 -13.61 16.83
N TRP A 132 -13.87 -14.17 17.52
CA TRP A 132 -12.49 -13.72 17.44
C TRP A 132 -11.86 -14.23 16.15
N THR A 133 -11.35 -13.31 15.34
CA THR A 133 -10.70 -13.60 14.05
C THR A 133 -9.53 -12.64 13.85
N LEU A 134 -8.67 -12.92 12.87
CA LEU A 134 -7.70 -11.94 12.40
C LEU A 134 -8.42 -10.71 11.82
N GLY A 135 -8.15 -9.52 12.33
CA GLY A 135 -8.70 -8.27 11.78
C GLY A 135 -8.18 -7.99 10.37
N TYR A 136 -8.95 -7.29 9.54
CA TYR A 136 -8.59 -6.98 8.15
C TYR A 136 -7.29 -6.17 8.07
N VAL A 137 -7.13 -5.18 8.96
CA VAL A 137 -5.89 -4.39 9.04
C VAL A 137 -4.69 -5.27 9.39
N GLN A 138 -4.83 -6.18 10.36
CA GLN A 138 -3.75 -7.09 10.74
C GLN A 138 -3.40 -8.06 9.61
N ALA A 139 -4.40 -8.62 8.92
CA ALA A 139 -4.20 -9.52 7.80
C ALA A 139 -3.39 -8.86 6.69
N TRP A 140 -3.79 -7.64 6.31
CA TRP A 140 -3.06 -6.83 5.32
C TRP A 140 -1.60 -6.60 5.73
N TRP A 141 -1.35 -6.25 7.01
CA TRP A 141 0.00 -6.01 7.49
C TRP A 141 0.88 -7.26 7.47
N LEU A 142 0.34 -8.44 7.76
CA LEU A 142 1.09 -9.69 7.67
C LEU A 142 1.51 -9.99 6.24
N GLU A 143 0.61 -9.77 5.26
CA GLU A 143 0.92 -9.95 3.84
C GLU A 143 1.95 -8.92 3.36
N TYR A 144 1.76 -7.66 3.72
CA TYR A 144 2.70 -6.57 3.41
C TYR A 144 4.11 -6.86 3.95
N GLU A 145 4.23 -7.30 5.21
CA GLU A 145 5.53 -7.59 5.82
C GLU A 145 6.20 -8.83 5.21
N ALA A 146 5.43 -9.88 4.90
CA ALA A 146 5.95 -11.07 4.23
C ALA A 146 6.56 -10.72 2.86
N MET A 147 5.81 -9.97 2.04
CA MET A 147 6.27 -9.48 0.74
C MET A 147 7.53 -8.60 0.88
N ARG A 148 7.57 -7.70 1.88
CA ARG A 148 8.72 -6.81 2.11
C ARG A 148 9.99 -7.55 2.52
N GLU A 149 9.88 -8.56 3.38
CA GLU A 149 11.04 -9.37 3.77
C GLU A 149 11.54 -10.23 2.61
N GLU A 150 10.66 -10.80 1.78
CA GLU A 150 11.06 -11.50 0.55
C GLU A 150 11.82 -10.56 -0.40
N GLN A 151 11.28 -9.37 -0.66
CA GLN A 151 11.90 -8.37 -1.52
C GLN A 151 13.31 -7.99 -1.01
N LYS A 152 13.47 -7.84 0.32
CA LYS A 152 14.75 -7.54 0.96
C LYS A 152 15.76 -8.68 0.79
N LEU A 153 15.33 -9.94 0.92
CA LEU A 153 16.19 -11.10 0.70
C LEU A 153 16.68 -11.16 -0.75
N LEU A 154 15.77 -11.03 -1.72
CA LEU A 154 16.12 -11.08 -3.14
C LEU A 154 17.04 -9.93 -3.56
N ARG A 155 16.83 -8.72 -3.01
CA ARG A 155 17.67 -7.55 -3.29
C ARG A 155 19.12 -7.70 -2.83
N ARG A 156 19.40 -8.56 -1.85
CA ARG A 156 20.76 -8.87 -1.38
C ARG A 156 21.56 -9.70 -2.38
N THR A 157 20.91 -10.32 -3.36
CA THR A 157 21.61 -11.06 -4.42
C THR A 157 22.53 -10.12 -5.20
N PRO A 158 23.83 -10.47 -5.36
CA PRO A 158 24.79 -9.68 -6.12
C PRO A 158 24.33 -9.46 -7.57
N ARG A 159 24.83 -8.38 -8.18
CA ARG A 159 24.63 -8.12 -9.61
C ARG A 159 25.74 -8.78 -10.44
N PRO A 160 25.45 -9.22 -11.68
CA PRO A 160 24.13 -9.24 -12.31
C PRO A 160 23.21 -10.27 -11.64
N ARG A 161 21.93 -9.92 -11.48
CA ARG A 161 20.96 -10.84 -10.90
C ARG A 161 20.50 -11.82 -11.99
N PRO A 162 20.31 -13.10 -11.66
CA PRO A 162 19.57 -14.04 -12.51
C PRO A 162 18.20 -13.47 -12.91
N GLU A 163 17.76 -13.74 -14.13
CA GLU A 163 16.48 -13.27 -14.69
C GLU A 163 15.29 -13.60 -13.77
N ALA A 164 15.20 -14.84 -13.29
CA ALA A 164 14.15 -15.25 -12.36
C ALA A 164 14.08 -14.42 -11.06
N ILE A 165 15.22 -13.91 -10.57
CA ILE A 165 15.24 -13.04 -9.38
C ILE A 165 14.75 -11.63 -9.75
N GLN A 166 15.07 -11.16 -10.95
CA GLN A 166 14.58 -9.88 -11.44
C GLN A 166 13.06 -9.93 -11.66
N ASP A 167 12.56 -10.97 -12.33
CA ASP A 167 11.13 -11.19 -12.55
C ASP A 167 10.35 -11.21 -11.23
N ARG A 168 10.85 -11.97 -10.25
CA ARG A 168 10.23 -12.03 -8.93
C ARG A 168 10.24 -10.68 -8.21
N LEU A 169 11.29 -9.88 -8.36
CA LEU A 169 11.33 -8.52 -7.78
C LEU A 169 10.33 -7.58 -8.45
N ASP A 170 10.07 -7.76 -9.74
CA ASP A 170 9.09 -6.98 -10.49
C ASP A 170 7.66 -7.40 -10.10
N GLU A 171 7.39 -8.70 -9.93
CA GLU A 171 6.15 -9.23 -9.35
C GLU A 171 5.88 -8.65 -7.95
N LEU A 172 6.86 -8.70 -7.05
CA LEU A 172 6.72 -8.15 -5.70
C LEU A 172 6.50 -6.63 -5.72
N SER A 173 7.06 -5.93 -6.71
CA SER A 173 6.84 -4.49 -6.89
C SER A 173 5.42 -4.19 -7.37
N ALA A 174 4.85 -5.04 -8.22
CA ALA A 174 3.44 -4.97 -8.62
C ALA A 174 2.51 -5.29 -7.44
N LEU A 175 2.79 -6.36 -6.69
CA LEU A 175 2.04 -6.72 -5.47
C LEU A 175 2.08 -5.61 -4.43
N HIS A 176 3.24 -4.97 -4.22
CA HIS A 176 3.35 -3.82 -3.32
C HIS A 176 2.42 -2.67 -3.72
N ARG A 177 2.24 -2.42 -5.04
CA ARG A 177 1.30 -1.41 -5.53
C ARG A 177 -0.15 -1.82 -5.25
N LEU A 178 -0.51 -3.07 -5.55
CA LEU A 178 -1.84 -3.61 -5.29
C LEU A 178 -2.22 -3.52 -3.81
N LEU A 179 -1.35 -4.02 -2.91
CA LEU A 179 -1.56 -3.91 -1.48
C LEU A 179 -1.73 -2.46 -1.02
N TRP A 180 -0.96 -1.54 -1.58
CA TRP A 180 -1.10 -0.12 -1.25
C TRP A 180 -2.46 0.46 -1.68
N GLU A 181 -2.98 0.03 -2.83
CA GLU A 181 -4.29 0.43 -3.34
C GLU A 181 -5.42 -0.17 -2.49
N GLU A 182 -5.34 -1.46 -2.19
CA GLU A 182 -6.31 -2.25 -1.41
C GLU A 182 -6.20 -2.10 0.11
N PHE A 183 -5.38 -1.17 0.60
CA PHE A 183 -5.29 -0.94 2.04
C PHE A 183 -6.68 -0.64 2.60
N PRO A 184 -7.13 -1.35 3.65
CA PRO A 184 -8.43 -1.12 4.26
C PRO A 184 -8.40 0.22 5.00
N SER A 185 -8.66 1.31 4.28
CA SER A 185 -8.88 2.63 4.84
C SER A 185 -10.37 2.86 5.02
N CYS A 186 -10.71 3.46 6.15
CA CYS A 186 -11.99 4.15 6.27
C CYS A 186 -11.80 5.45 5.51
N GLU A 187 -12.19 5.46 4.25
CA GLU A 187 -12.45 6.74 3.59
C GLU A 187 -13.65 7.30 4.35
N GLU A 188 -13.41 8.28 5.24
CA GLU A 188 -14.44 9.25 5.54
C GLU A 188 -14.80 9.82 4.17
N ASP A 189 -15.97 9.46 3.65
CA ASP A 189 -16.54 10.13 2.49
C ASP A 189 -16.30 11.63 2.68
N GLU A 190 -15.45 12.22 1.85
CA GLU A 190 -15.20 13.66 1.84
C GLU A 190 -16.55 14.34 1.55
N GLN A 191 -17.30 14.68 2.62
CA GLN A 191 -18.45 15.58 2.61
C GLN A 191 -18.02 16.98 3.02
#